data_AF-A0A929J320-F1
#
_entry.id   AF-A0A929J320-F1
#
_cell.length_a   1.000
_cell.length_b   1.000
_cell.length_c   1.000
_cell.angle_alpha   90.00
_cell.angle_beta   90.00
_cell.angle_gamma   90.00
#
_symmetry.space_group_name_H-M   'P 1'
#
loop_
_entity.id
_entity.type
_entity.pdbx_description
1 polymer ?
#
loop_
_entity_poly.entity_id
_entity_poly.type
_entity_poly.pdbx_seq_one_letter_code
_entity_poly.pdbx_strand_id
1 'polypeptide(L)'
;MNAIPLIQRVVAVLWPAFITAGIATVLFTTAFDPAVIFFDYDISRLGIYTICFFLFWSFGVITATATCYFLKPCEAINKARERAREEAIEVAKAVAEENSVAAEK
;
A
#
# COMPACT_ATOMS: atom_id res chain seq x y z
N MET A 1 -20.93 1.70 -1.15
CA MET A 1 -19.52 1.98 -0.78
C MET A 1 -18.63 1.36 -1.84
N ASN A 2 -18.04 2.15 -2.74
CA ASN A 2 -17.14 1.59 -3.75
C ASN A 2 -15.82 1.24 -3.06
N ALA A 3 -15.70 0.00 -2.60
CA ALA A 3 -14.44 -0.55 -2.14
C ALA A 3 -13.47 -0.47 -3.31
N ILE A 4 -12.47 0.42 -3.24
CA ILE A 4 -11.43 0.50 -4.26
C ILE A 4 -10.82 -0.91 -4.36
N PRO A 5 -10.95 -1.58 -5.50
CA PRO A 5 -10.54 -2.97 -5.62
C PRO A 5 -9.03 -3.06 -5.35
N LEU A 6 -8.59 -4.14 -4.68
CA LEU A 6 -7.19 -4.29 -4.28
C LEU A 6 -6.24 -4.12 -5.47
N ILE A 7 -6.65 -4.57 -6.65
CA ILE A 7 -5.90 -4.41 -7.90
C ILE A 7 -5.61 -2.93 -8.22
N GLN A 8 -6.56 -2.02 -8.01
CA GLN A 8 -6.38 -0.60 -8.29
C GLN A 8 -5.41 0.06 -7.31
N ARG A 9 -5.39 -0.39 -6.04
CA ARG A 9 -4.42 0.10 -5.04
C ARG A 9 -3.01 -0.40 -5.34
N VAL A 10 -2.89 -1.66 -5.74
CA VAL A 10 -1.63 -2.31 -6.10
C VAL A 10 -1.05 -1.63 -7.33
N VAL A 11 -1.84 -1.43 -8.38
CA VAL A 11 -1.41 -0.74 -9.61
C VAL A 11 -1.03 0.72 -9.34
N ALA A 12 -1.74 1.43 -8.46
CA ALA A 12 -1.41 2.81 -8.09
C ALA A 12 -0.04 2.94 -7.40
N VAL A 13 0.47 1.87 -6.78
CA VAL A 13 1.80 1.84 -6.15
C VAL A 13 2.86 1.32 -7.13
N LEU A 14 2.57 0.25 -7.86
CA LEU A 14 3.50 -0.38 -8.79
C LEU A 14 3.85 0.52 -9.99
N TRP A 15 2.89 1.30 -10.49
CA TRP A 15 3.09 2.11 -11.68
C TRP A 15 4.10 3.27 -11.47
N PRO A 16 3.96 4.13 -10.44
CA PRO A 16 4.96 5.17 -10.18
C PRO A 16 6.33 4.57 -9.78
N ALA A 17 6.32 3.49 -8.99
CA ALA A 17 7.54 2.82 -8.56
C ALA A 17 8.36 2.28 -9.74
N PHE A 18 7.69 1.79 -10.80
CA PHE A 18 8.35 1.34 -12.03
C PHE A 18 9.12 2.46 -12.73
N ILE A 19 8.50 3.66 -12.85
CA ILE A 19 9.15 4.82 -13.48
C ILE A 19 10.35 5.29 -12.65
N THR A 20 10.18 5.42 -11.34
CA THR A 20 11.27 5.81 -10.43
C THR A 20 12.43 4.80 -10.48
N ALA A 21 12.13 3.50 -10.53
CA ALA A 21 13.14 2.46 -10.66
C ALA A 21 13.92 2.53 -11.97
N GLY A 22 13.25 2.80 -13.09
CA GLY A 22 13.90 3.03 -14.38
C GLY A 22 14.90 4.19 -14.31
N ILE A 23 14.47 5.33 -13.77
CA ILE A 23 15.34 6.52 -13.60
C ILE A 23 16.52 6.20 -12.68
N ALA A 24 16.26 5.58 -11.53
CA ALA A 24 17.30 5.20 -10.57
C ALA A 24 18.32 4.23 -11.18
N THR A 25 17.86 3.28 -12.00
CA THR A 25 18.73 2.32 -12.69
C THR A 25 19.65 3.02 -13.69
N VAL A 26 19.12 3.94 -14.49
CA VAL A 26 19.92 4.72 -15.44
C VAL A 26 20.95 5.57 -14.71
N LEU A 27 20.55 6.28 -13.66
CA LEU A 27 21.46 7.11 -12.87
C LEU A 27 22.54 6.29 -12.18
N PHE A 28 22.17 5.15 -11.57
CA PHE A 28 23.10 4.27 -10.90
C PHE A 28 24.12 3.67 -11.87
N THR A 29 23.67 3.15 -13.01
CA THR A 29 24.57 2.53 -14.00
C THR A 29 25.41 3.56 -14.77
N THR A 30 24.99 4.83 -14.79
CA THR A 30 25.81 5.94 -15.28
C THR A 30 26.87 6.37 -14.27
N ALA A 31 26.53 6.37 -12.98
CA ALA A 31 27.46 6.72 -11.90
C ALA A 31 28.45 5.60 -11.58
N PHE A 32 28.01 4.35 -11.67
CA PHE A 32 28.78 3.14 -11.40
C PHE A 32 28.90 2.34 -12.70
N ASP A 33 30.07 2.40 -13.35
CA ASP A 33 30.29 1.67 -14.59
C ASP A 33 30.25 0.15 -14.32
N PRO A 34 29.23 -0.56 -14.84
CA PRO A 34 29.11 -2.01 -14.64
C PRO A 34 30.31 -2.79 -15.21
N ALA A 35 31.04 -2.24 -16.20
CA ALA A 35 32.22 -2.88 -16.78
C ALA A 35 33.43 -2.87 -15.84
N VAL A 36 33.50 -1.90 -14.91
CA VAL A 36 34.62 -1.77 -13.96
C VAL A 36 34.39 -2.62 -12.71
N ILE A 37 33.14 -2.76 -12.25
CA ILE A 37 32.80 -3.40 -10.97
C ILE A 37 32.73 -4.94 -11.08
N PHE A 38 32.33 -5.47 -12.24
CA PHE A 38 32.08 -6.91 -12.43
C PHE A 38 33.01 -7.56 -13.45
N PHE A 39 34.18 -6.97 -13.71
CA PHE A 39 35.16 -7.49 -14.67
C PHE A 39 35.54 -8.96 -14.39
N ASP A 40 35.57 -9.37 -13.12
CA ASP A 40 35.93 -10.73 -12.69
C ASP A 40 34.77 -11.75 -12.68
N TYR A 41 33.51 -11.31 -12.73
CA TYR A 41 32.35 -12.19 -12.48
C TYR A 41 31.63 -12.70 -13.74
N ASP A 42 32.13 -12.37 -14.93
CA ASP A 42 31.55 -12.76 -16.25
C ASP A 42 30.02 -12.55 -16.35
N ILE A 43 29.50 -11.59 -15.57
CA ILE A 43 28.08 -11.24 -15.60
C ILE A 43 27.87 -10.32 -16.80
N SER A 44 27.01 -10.74 -17.73
CA SER A 44 26.66 -9.91 -18.88
C SER A 44 26.13 -8.54 -18.42
N ARG A 45 26.43 -7.49 -19.21
CA ARG A 45 25.93 -6.12 -18.95
C ARG A 45 24.41 -6.09 -18.76
N LEU A 46 23.69 -6.93 -19.51
CA LEU A 46 22.25 -7.08 -19.41
C LEU A 46 21.83 -7.63 -18.04
N GLY A 47 22.57 -8.60 -17.49
CA GLY A 47 22.33 -9.15 -16.16
C GLY A 47 22.37 -8.07 -15.08
N ILE A 48 23.41 -7.23 -15.09
CA ILE A 48 23.55 -6.15 -14.11
C ILE A 48 22.39 -5.13 -14.23
N TYR A 49 22.01 -4.75 -15.46
CA TYR A 49 20.88 -3.85 -15.69
C TYR A 49 19.57 -4.39 -15.12
N THR A 50 19.29 -5.69 -15.32
CA THR A 50 18.09 -6.32 -14.77
C THR A 50 18.12 -6.36 -13.25
N ILE A 51 19.26 -6.71 -12.63
CA ILE A 51 19.39 -6.77 -11.18
C ILE A 51 19.17 -5.39 -10.56
N CYS A 52 19.84 -4.36 -11.07
CA CYS A 52 19.66 -2.99 -10.59
C CYS A 52 18.19 -2.53 -10.72
N PHE A 53 17.56 -2.84 -11.86
CA PHE A 53 16.15 -2.52 -12.07
C PHE A 53 15.24 -3.17 -11.02
N PHE A 54 15.36 -4.47 -10.80
CA PHE A 54 14.53 -5.17 -9.81
C PHE A 54 14.80 -4.71 -8.37
N LEU A 55 16.06 -4.39 -8.04
CA LEU A 55 16.42 -3.84 -6.74
C LEU A 55 15.74 -2.49 -6.49
N PHE A 56 15.90 -1.54 -7.41
CA PHE A 56 15.27 -0.21 -7.27
C PHE A 56 13.75 -0.28 -7.35
N TRP A 57 13.20 -1.19 -8.15
CA TRP A 57 11.75 -1.39 -8.23
C TRP A 57 11.16 -1.95 -6.95
N SER A 58 11.77 -2.97 -6.36
CA SER A 58 11.33 -3.52 -5.06
C SER A 58 11.43 -2.48 -3.95
N PHE A 59 12.52 -1.71 -3.92
CA PHE A 59 12.68 -0.61 -2.96
C PHE A 59 11.59 0.46 -3.14
N GLY A 60 11.31 0.88 -4.37
CA GLY A 60 10.24 1.83 -4.68
C GLY A 60 8.86 1.33 -4.26
N VAL A 61 8.56 0.05 -4.50
CA VAL A 61 7.31 -0.58 -4.04
C VAL A 61 7.23 -0.61 -2.51
N ILE A 62 8.32 -0.93 -1.82
CA ILE A 62 8.37 -0.94 -0.34
C ILE A 62 8.15 0.46 0.22
N THR A 63 8.86 1.47 -0.29
CA THR A 63 8.73 2.86 0.17
C THR A 63 7.33 3.41 -0.08
N ALA A 64 6.76 3.18 -1.27
CA ALA A 64 5.42 3.64 -1.60
C ALA A 64 4.34 2.88 -0.81
N THR A 65 4.51 1.57 -0.58
CA THR A 65 3.62 0.79 0.29
C THR A 65 3.70 1.26 1.74
N ALA A 66 4.90 1.51 2.26
CA ALA A 66 5.11 2.06 3.60
C ALA A 66 4.48 3.45 3.73
N THR A 67 4.68 4.32 2.74
CA THR A 67 4.05 5.64 2.65
C THR A 67 2.53 5.50 2.69
N CYS A 68 1.95 4.64 1.84
CA CYS A 68 0.50 4.37 1.88
C CYS A 68 0.02 3.74 3.20
N TYR A 69 0.86 2.94 3.88
CA TYR A 69 0.56 2.35 5.17
C TYR A 69 0.51 3.43 6.26
N PHE A 70 1.49 4.34 6.29
CA PHE A 70 1.54 5.46 7.23
C PHE A 70 0.49 6.54 6.95
N LEU A 71 0.17 6.80 5.67
CA LEU A 71 -0.85 7.76 5.25
C LEU A 71 -2.28 7.20 5.29
N LYS A 72 -2.52 5.95 5.69
CA LYS A 72 -3.88 5.42 5.83
C LYS A 72 -4.66 6.32 6.80
N PRO A 73 -5.70 7.04 6.34
CA PRO A 73 -6.34 8.06 7.14
C PRO A 73 -7.20 7.40 8.22
N CYS A 74 -6.88 7.71 9.48
CA CYS A 74 -7.72 7.40 10.64
C CYS A 74 -9.17 7.89 10.46
N GLU A 75 -9.40 8.89 9.60
CA GLU A 75 -10.70 9.52 9.37
C GLU A 75 -11.74 8.61 8.70
N ALA A 76 -11.33 7.77 7.75
CA ALA A 76 -12.24 6.80 7.10
C ALA A 76 -12.61 5.65 8.06
N ILE A 77 -11.65 5.23 8.89
CA ILE A 77 -11.87 4.25 9.95
C ILE A 77 -12.76 4.85 11.06
N ASN A 78 -12.53 6.11 11.43
CA ASN A 78 -13.31 6.83 12.43
C ASN A 78 -14.75 7.04 11.96
N LYS A 79 -15.00 7.48 10.72
CA LYS A 79 -16.36 7.62 10.16
C LYS A 79 -17.11 6.29 10.02
N ALA A 80 -16.39 5.19 9.77
CA ALA A 80 -16.99 3.85 9.76
C ALA A 80 -17.35 3.41 11.19
N ARG A 81 -16.49 3.72 12.17
CA ARG A 81 -16.72 3.43 13.59
C ARG A 81 -17.87 4.27 14.17
N GLU A 82 -18.00 5.53 13.79
CA GLU A 82 -19.09 6.41 14.23
C GLU A 82 -20.45 5.90 13.77
N ARG A 83 -20.58 5.51 12.49
CA ARG A 83 -21.82 4.91 11.97
C ARG A 83 -22.18 3.60 12.68
N ALA A 84 -21.19 2.71 12.89
CA ALA A 84 -21.41 1.47 13.62
C ALA A 84 -21.83 1.72 15.09
N ARG A 85 -21.36 2.81 15.70
CA ARG A 85 -21.75 3.21 17.06
C ARG A 85 -23.19 3.74 17.12
N GLU A 86 -23.60 4.53 16.14
CA GLU A 86 -24.99 5.03 16.03
C GLU A 86 -25.98 3.87 15.86
N GLU A 87 -25.68 2.93 14.97
CA GLU A 87 -26.49 1.71 14.77
C GLU A 87 -26.60 0.87 16.06
N ALA A 88 -25.48 0.67 16.78
CA ALA A 88 -25.47 -0.08 18.02
C ALA A 88 -26.30 0.59 19.14
N ILE A 89 -26.31 1.93 19.20
CA ILE A 89 -27.12 2.69 20.17
C ILE A 89 -28.61 2.56 19.86
N GLU A 90 -29.00 2.64 18.58
CA GLU A 90 -30.40 2.47 18.17
C GLU A 90 -30.91 1.05 18.46
N VAL A 91 -30.10 0.02 18.17
CA VAL A 91 -30.44 -1.36 18.54
C VAL A 91 -30.57 -1.53 20.05
N ALA A 92 -29.66 -0.96 20.84
CA ALA A 92 -29.72 -1.04 22.30
C ALA A 92 -30.97 -0.36 22.87
N LYS A 93 -31.40 0.77 22.30
CA LYS A 93 -32.66 1.43 22.68
C LYS A 93 -33.87 0.57 22.36
N ALA A 94 -33.95 0.00 21.16
CA ALA A 94 -35.05 -0.86 20.76
C ALA A 94 -35.18 -2.08 21.68
N VAL A 95 -34.05 -2.71 22.03
CA VAL A 95 -34.02 -3.83 22.98
C VAL A 95 -34.42 -3.40 24.40
N ALA A 96 -34.03 -2.20 24.84
CA ALA A 96 -34.42 -1.68 26.15
C ALA A 96 -35.93 -1.39 26.21
N GLU A 97 -36.50 -0.83 25.14
CA GLU A 97 -37.94 -0.59 25.03
C GLU A 97 -38.72 -1.90 25.03
N GLU A 98 -38.31 -2.90 24.24
CA GLU A 98 -38.91 -4.23 24.23
C GLU A 98 -38.89 -4.91 25.61
N ASN A 99 -37.75 -4.86 26.30
CA ASN A 99 -37.61 -5.42 27.65
C ASN A 99 -38.45 -4.68 28.70
N SER A 100 -38.62 -3.36 28.55
CA SER A 100 -39.48 -2.58 29.45
C SER A 100 -40.96 -2.92 29.28
N VAL A 101 -41.41 -3.13 28.04
CA VAL A 101 -42.78 -3.54 27.72
C VAL A 101 -43.04 -4.98 28.16
N ALA A 102 -42.04 -5.86 28.08
CA ALA A 102 -42.14 -7.24 28.55
C ALA A 102 -42.18 -7.35 30.09
N ALA A 103 -41.59 -6.40 30.83
CA ALA A 103 -41.59 -6.39 32.29
C ALA A 103 -42.90 -5.84 32.90
N GLU A 104 -43.70 -5.10 32.13
CA GLU A 104 -45.00 -4.55 32.56
C GLU A 104 -46.18 -5.51 32.31
N LYS A 105 -45.98 -6.58 31.53
CA LYS A 105 -46.97 -7.66 31.29
C LYS A 105 -46.81 -8.82 32.24
#